data_AF-A0A4U9WHI2-F1
#
_entry.id   AF-A0A4U9WHI2-F1
#
_cell.length_a   1.000
_cell.length_b   1.000
_cell.length_c   1.000
_cell.angle_alpha   90.00
_cell.angle_beta   90.00
_cell.angle_gamma   90.00
#
_symmetry.space_group_name_H-M   'P 1'
#
loop_
_entity.id
_entity.type
_entity.pdbx_description
1 polymer ?
#
loop_
_entity_poly.entity_id
_entity_poly.type
_entity_poly.pdbx_seq_one_letter_code
_entity_poly.pdbx_strand_id
1 'polypeptide(L)'
;MGPCNFCGYCSGYACYMYSKASPNVNILPALRMEKRFELRTNANVLKVNLTADKSRATGVNYIDAQGREIEQPADLVILGAFQFHNVHLMLLSGIGKPYDPQTGEGVVGRNFAYQNMTTIKAFFDKDVHTNPFIGAGGNGVGVDDFNADNFDHGKEGFVGGSTVLGQPGGYQTDLRPANASWHSSLGQ
;
A
#
# COMPACT_ATOMS: atom_id res chain seq x y z
N MET A 1 11.54 0.36 20.74
CA MET A 1 11.99 -0.27 19.48
C MET A 1 13.42 -0.73 19.63
N GLY A 2 13.79 -1.84 18.98
CA GLY A 2 15.15 -2.39 19.02
C GLY A 2 16.06 -1.83 17.92
N PRO A 3 17.39 -1.96 18.05
CA PRO A 3 18.33 -1.60 16.98
C PRO A 3 18.15 -2.48 15.74
N CYS A 4 18.40 -1.93 14.54
CA CYS A 4 18.36 -2.68 13.27
C CYS A 4 19.65 -3.48 13.10
N ASN A 5 19.54 -4.74 12.68
CA ASN A 5 20.69 -5.61 12.35
C ASN A 5 20.91 -5.78 10.83
N PHE A 6 20.22 -5.00 10.00
CA PHE A 6 20.34 -5.01 8.54
C PHE A 6 20.12 -6.38 7.88
N CYS A 7 19.22 -7.20 8.44
CA CYS A 7 18.96 -8.56 7.96
C CYS A 7 18.31 -8.71 6.57
N GLY A 8 17.98 -7.63 5.85
CA GLY A 8 17.47 -7.74 4.47
C GLY A 8 15.96 -7.97 4.31
N TYR A 9 15.22 -8.34 5.36
CA TYR A 9 13.80 -8.75 5.27
C TYR A 9 12.77 -7.63 5.45
N CYS A 10 13.19 -6.37 5.42
CA CYS A 10 12.28 -5.24 5.68
C CYS A 10 11.19 -5.09 4.61
N SER A 11 11.48 -5.46 3.36
CA SER A 11 10.59 -5.26 2.21
C SER A 11 9.67 -6.47 2.04
N GLY A 12 8.44 -6.36 2.54
CA GLY A 12 7.40 -7.39 2.41
C GLY A 12 7.05 -8.14 3.69
N TYR A 13 7.84 -8.01 4.76
CA TYR A 13 7.67 -8.80 5.98
C TYR A 13 7.65 -7.92 7.23
N ALA A 14 7.08 -8.47 8.31
CA ALA A 14 7.16 -7.86 9.63
C ALA A 14 8.60 -7.94 10.15
N CYS A 15 9.05 -6.89 10.84
CA CYS A 15 10.38 -6.89 11.44
C CYS A 15 10.36 -7.67 12.75
N TYR A 16 10.99 -8.84 12.75
CA TYR A 16 11.10 -9.69 13.94
C TYR A 16 11.98 -9.06 15.04
N MET A 17 12.84 -8.11 14.69
CA MET A 17 13.69 -7.35 15.63
C MET A 17 12.98 -6.16 16.29
N TYR A 18 11.74 -5.86 15.91
CA TYR A 18 11.00 -4.68 16.37
C TYR A 18 11.73 -3.34 16.09
N SER A 19 12.53 -3.31 15.01
CA SER A 19 13.32 -2.15 14.58
C SER A 19 12.64 -1.36 13.46
N LYS A 20 11.71 -1.98 12.71
CA LYS A 20 10.90 -1.30 11.68
C LYS A 20 9.63 -0.76 12.31
N ALA A 21 9.39 0.54 12.14
CA ALA A 21 8.16 1.15 12.60
C ALA A 21 6.94 0.55 11.88
N SER A 22 5.92 0.18 12.66
CA SER A 22 4.58 -0.17 12.17
C SER A 22 3.54 0.18 13.24
N PRO A 23 2.26 0.32 12.88
CA PRO A 23 1.19 0.48 13.86
C PRO A 23 1.13 -0.67 14.87
N ASN A 24 1.48 -1.89 14.45
CA ASN A 24 1.52 -3.05 15.32
C ASN A 24 2.53 -2.93 16.46
N VAL A 25 3.66 -2.25 16.22
CA VAL A 25 4.73 -2.07 17.20
C VAL A 25 4.59 -0.76 17.97
N ASN A 26 4.11 0.31 17.33
CA ASN A 26 4.11 1.65 17.92
C ASN A 26 2.76 2.09 18.49
N ILE A 27 1.64 1.57 17.98
CA ILE A 27 0.29 2.05 18.32
C ILE A 27 -0.49 0.98 19.09
N LEU A 28 -0.53 -0.26 18.60
CA LEU A 28 -1.30 -1.33 19.22
C LEU A 28 -0.94 -1.59 20.69
N PRO A 29 0.33 -1.53 21.14
CA PRO A 29 0.64 -1.71 22.56
C PRO A 29 -0.01 -0.65 23.45
N ALA A 30 -0.08 0.61 23.00
CA ALA A 30 -0.76 1.67 23.71
C ALA A 30 -2.29 1.47 23.71
N LEU A 31 -2.86 1.14 22.56
CA LEU A 31 -4.31 0.92 22.42
C LEU A 31 -4.82 -0.30 23.21
N ARG A 32 -4.02 -1.36 23.35
CA ARG A 32 -4.38 -2.53 24.17
C ARG A 32 -4.57 -2.21 25.65
N MET A 33 -4.00 -1.10 26.14
CA MET A 33 -4.19 -0.64 27.52
C MET A 33 -5.42 0.25 27.69
N GLU A 34 -5.99 0.76 26.60
CA GLU A 34 -7.17 1.61 26.63
C GLU A 34 -8.44 0.76 26.80
N LYS A 35 -9.16 0.95 27.91
CA LYS A 35 -10.34 0.16 28.27
C LYS A 35 -11.51 0.35 27.31
N ARG A 36 -11.54 1.47 26.57
CA ARG A 36 -12.58 1.80 25.59
C ARG A 36 -12.26 1.29 24.18
N PHE A 37 -11.13 0.62 23.99
CA PHE A 37 -10.70 0.14 22.69
C PHE A 37 -10.93 -1.37 22.56
N GLU A 38 -11.48 -1.76 21.42
CA GLU A 38 -11.61 -3.16 21.03
C GLU A 38 -11.02 -3.36 19.62
N LEU A 39 -10.18 -4.39 19.47
CA LEU A 39 -9.69 -4.84 18.17
C LEU A 39 -10.38 -6.16 17.82
N ARG A 40 -11.23 -6.14 16.79
CA ARG A 40 -11.83 -7.35 16.22
C ARG A 40 -11.11 -7.73 14.93
N THR A 41 -10.39 -8.84 14.96
CA THR A 41 -9.81 -9.47 13.77
C THR A 41 -10.84 -10.35 13.08
N ASN A 42 -10.65 -10.64 11.78
CA ASN A 42 -11.57 -11.47 10.99
C ASN A 42 -13.00 -10.92 10.98
N ALA A 43 -13.13 -9.60 10.90
CA ALA A 43 -14.39 -8.87 10.77
C ALA A 43 -14.35 -8.08 9.47
N ASN A 44 -14.94 -8.62 8.41
CA ASN A 44 -14.93 -7.99 7.08
C ASN A 44 -16.20 -7.14 6.89
N VAL A 45 -16.05 -5.82 6.94
CA VAL A 45 -17.17 -4.88 6.75
C VAL A 45 -17.71 -4.98 5.32
N LEU A 46 -19.02 -5.15 5.20
CA LEU A 46 -19.74 -5.25 3.93
C LEU A 46 -20.33 -3.90 3.50
N LYS A 47 -20.89 -3.15 4.46
CA LYS A 47 -21.52 -1.85 4.21
C LYS A 47 -21.57 -1.00 5.47
N VAL A 48 -21.67 0.30 5.28
CA VAL A 48 -22.03 1.29 6.30
C VAL A 48 -23.54 1.47 6.29
N ASN A 49 -24.15 1.39 7.46
CA ASN A 49 -25.58 1.65 7.63
C ASN A 49 -25.79 3.15 7.78
N LEU A 50 -26.83 3.66 7.12
CA LEU A 50 -27.20 5.07 7.14
C LEU A 50 -28.63 5.24 7.64
N THR A 51 -28.95 6.44 8.11
CA THR A 51 -30.33 6.90 8.29
C THR A 51 -31.11 6.88 6.98
N ALA A 52 -32.45 6.87 7.05
CA ALA A 52 -33.31 6.79 5.85
C ALA A 52 -33.09 7.97 4.87
N ASP A 53 -32.78 9.15 5.40
CA ASP A 53 -32.43 10.36 4.64
C ASP A 53 -30.95 10.41 4.20
N LYS A 54 -30.16 9.39 4.56
CA LYS A 54 -28.73 9.24 4.28
C LYS A 54 -27.85 10.36 4.85
N SER A 55 -28.34 11.12 5.82
CA SER A 55 -27.60 12.24 6.42
C SER A 55 -26.56 11.79 7.45
N ARG A 56 -26.72 10.60 8.06
CA ARG A 56 -25.83 10.11 9.12
C ARG A 56 -25.61 8.61 9.06
N ALA A 57 -24.40 8.16 9.42
CA ALA A 57 -24.11 6.75 9.64
C ALA A 57 -24.66 6.26 11.00
N THR A 58 -25.17 5.04 11.04
CA THR A 58 -25.75 4.41 12.23
C THR A 58 -25.00 3.16 12.69
N GLY A 59 -24.06 2.67 11.86
CA GLY A 59 -23.30 1.45 12.14
C GLY A 59 -22.70 0.85 10.89
N VAL A 60 -22.30 -0.41 10.99
CA VAL A 60 -21.80 -1.23 9.88
C VAL A 60 -22.33 -2.65 9.97
N ASN A 61 -22.49 -3.30 8.82
CA ASN A 61 -22.65 -4.76 8.77
C ASN A 61 -21.32 -5.38 8.37
N TYR A 62 -20.90 -6.44 9.07
CA TYR A 62 -19.67 -7.18 8.75
C TYR A 62 -19.89 -8.69 8.83
N ILE A 63 -19.05 -9.44 8.11
CA ILE A 63 -18.95 -10.90 8.23
C ILE A 63 -17.89 -11.25 9.27
N ASP A 64 -18.26 -12.06 10.26
CA ASP A 64 -17.34 -12.56 11.29
C ASP A 64 -16.54 -13.80 10.85
N ALA A 65 -15.66 -14.29 11.72
CA ALA A 65 -14.81 -15.47 11.44
C ALA A 65 -15.61 -16.76 11.16
N GLN A 66 -16.88 -16.80 11.55
CA GLN A 66 -17.79 -17.92 11.37
C GLN A 66 -18.66 -17.75 10.12
N GLY A 67 -18.48 -16.68 9.34
CA GLY A 67 -19.25 -16.40 8.14
C GLY A 67 -20.62 -15.79 8.42
N ARG A 68 -20.89 -15.32 9.64
CA ARG A 68 -22.18 -14.73 10.02
C ARG A 68 -22.18 -13.24 9.77
N GLU A 69 -23.28 -12.70 9.26
CA GLU A 69 -23.48 -11.26 9.16
C GLU A 69 -23.91 -10.68 10.52
N ILE A 70 -23.15 -9.69 10.99
CA ILE A 70 -23.33 -9.02 12.27
C ILE A 70 -23.51 -7.53 12.03
N GLU A 71 -24.54 -6.94 12.63
CA GLU A 71 -24.70 -5.49 12.70
C GLU A 71 -23.98 -4.94 13.94
N GLN A 72 -23.12 -3.94 13.72
CA GLN A 72 -22.44 -3.19 14.77
C GLN A 72 -22.92 -1.74 14.75
N PRO A 73 -23.76 -1.31 15.70
CA PRO A 73 -24.19 0.09 15.79
C PRO A 73 -22.99 0.99 16.17
N ALA A 74 -22.98 2.20 15.62
CA ALA A 74 -21.97 3.22 15.91
C ALA A 74 -22.50 4.62 15.63
N ASP A 75 -22.14 5.58 16.49
CA ASP A 75 -22.48 7.00 16.31
C ASP A 75 -21.60 7.72 15.28
N LEU A 76 -20.40 7.17 15.02
CA LEU A 76 -19.38 7.64 14.09
C LEU A 76 -18.70 6.45 13.43
N VAL A 77 -18.52 6.51 12.12
CA VAL A 77 -17.81 5.50 11.33
C VAL A 77 -16.64 6.16 10.60
N ILE A 78 -15.43 5.62 10.79
CA ILE A 78 -14.21 6.09 10.13
C ILE A 78 -13.76 5.02 9.14
N LEU A 79 -13.67 5.37 7.85
CA LEU A 79 -13.23 4.46 6.79
C LEU A 79 -11.70 4.47 6.65
N GLY A 80 -11.05 3.39 7.11
CA GLY A 80 -9.60 3.20 7.08
C GLY A 80 -9.15 1.97 6.26
N ALA A 81 -9.89 1.57 5.24
CA ALA A 81 -9.71 0.28 4.54
C ALA A 81 -8.74 0.32 3.34
N PHE A 82 -7.90 1.36 3.21
CA PHE A 82 -7.12 1.69 1.98
C PHE A 82 -8.01 2.23 0.84
N GLN A 83 -7.43 3.03 -0.07
CA GLN A 83 -8.21 3.88 -1.00
C GLN A 83 -9.24 3.10 -1.81
N PHE A 84 -8.84 1.92 -2.32
CA PHE A 84 -9.68 1.12 -3.19
C PHE A 84 -10.90 0.58 -2.44
N HIS A 85 -10.70 -0.01 -1.26
CA HIS A 85 -11.80 -0.55 -0.47
C HIS A 85 -12.64 0.54 0.18
N ASN A 86 -12.07 1.71 0.52
CA ASN A 86 -12.86 2.85 0.96
C ASN A 86 -13.85 3.30 -0.12
N VAL A 87 -13.39 3.47 -1.37
CA VAL A 87 -14.28 3.79 -2.50
C VAL A 87 -15.33 2.70 -2.69
N HIS A 88 -14.92 1.43 -2.71
CA HIS A 88 -15.85 0.31 -2.86
C HIS A 88 -16.94 0.31 -1.77
N LEU A 89 -16.55 0.47 -0.50
CA LEU A 89 -17.50 0.54 0.62
C LEU A 89 -18.42 1.74 0.51
N MET A 90 -17.91 2.91 0.11
CA MET A 90 -18.74 4.10 -0.10
C MET A 90 -19.80 3.88 -1.18
N LEU A 91 -19.41 3.27 -2.31
CA LEU A 91 -20.33 2.95 -3.40
C LEU A 91 -21.40 1.95 -2.96
N LEU A 92 -21.01 0.85 -2.30
CA LEU A 92 -21.95 -0.15 -1.76
C LEU A 92 -22.91 0.45 -0.72
N SER A 93 -22.44 1.41 0.06
CA SER A 93 -23.20 2.03 1.15
C SER A 93 -24.03 3.24 0.66
N GLY A 94 -23.92 3.63 -0.62
CA GLY A 94 -24.59 4.80 -1.17
C GLY A 94 -24.11 6.13 -0.58
N ILE A 95 -22.84 6.21 -0.18
CA ILE A 95 -22.20 7.40 0.39
C ILE A 95 -21.55 8.20 -0.73
N GLY A 96 -22.00 9.43 -0.94
CA GLY A 96 -21.49 10.35 -1.96
C GLY A 96 -21.99 10.05 -3.38
N LYS A 97 -21.67 10.93 -4.33
CA LYS A 97 -22.03 10.77 -5.75
C LYS A 97 -20.94 9.95 -6.47
N PRO A 98 -21.27 8.76 -7.02
CA PRO A 98 -20.35 7.99 -7.86
C PRO A 98 -19.83 8.84 -9.02
N TYR A 99 -18.55 8.69 -9.34
CA TYR A 99 -17.97 9.36 -10.49
C TYR A 99 -18.48 8.77 -11.80
N ASP A 100 -18.97 9.62 -12.69
CA ASP A 100 -19.38 9.29 -14.06
C ASP A 100 -18.33 9.84 -15.05
N PRO A 101 -17.61 8.97 -15.78
CA PRO A 101 -16.58 9.40 -16.72
C PRO A 101 -17.12 10.07 -17.99
N GLN A 102 -18.40 9.89 -18.33
CA GLN A 102 -19.00 10.51 -19.52
C GLN A 102 -19.33 11.98 -19.26
N THR A 103 -19.88 12.29 -18.08
CA THR A 103 -20.29 13.64 -17.69
C THR A 103 -19.22 14.39 -16.90
N GLY A 104 -18.26 13.66 -16.31
CA GLY A 104 -17.25 14.22 -15.42
C GLY A 104 -17.78 14.59 -14.03
N GLU A 105 -19.03 14.22 -13.72
CA GLU A 105 -19.69 14.52 -12.45
C GLU A 105 -19.43 13.44 -11.39
N GLY A 106 -19.53 13.84 -10.12
CA GLY A 106 -19.31 12.93 -8.99
C GLY A 106 -17.87 12.92 -8.49
N VAL A 107 -17.67 12.41 -7.29
CA VAL A 107 -16.38 12.46 -6.57
C VAL A 107 -15.92 11.10 -6.06
N VAL A 108 -16.85 10.17 -5.85
CA VAL A 108 -16.52 8.86 -5.29
C VAL A 108 -15.94 7.99 -6.39
N GLY A 109 -14.68 7.56 -6.21
CA GLY A 109 -13.93 6.78 -7.20
C GLY A 109 -13.18 7.61 -8.24
N ARG A 110 -13.26 8.94 -8.16
CA ARG A 110 -12.43 9.83 -8.99
C ARG A 110 -11.00 9.90 -8.43
N ASN A 111 -10.02 10.21 -9.29
CA ASN A 111 -8.63 10.50 -8.93
C ASN A 111 -7.90 9.34 -8.22
N PHE A 112 -8.13 8.10 -8.66
CA PHE A 112 -7.33 6.98 -8.19
C PHE A 112 -5.85 7.20 -8.57
N ALA A 113 -4.99 7.36 -7.57
CA ALA A 113 -3.55 7.49 -7.76
C ALA A 113 -2.86 6.27 -7.17
N TYR A 114 -2.01 5.62 -7.94
CA TYR A 114 -1.22 4.50 -7.48
C TYR A 114 0.24 4.70 -7.89
N GLN A 115 1.15 4.30 -7.01
CA GLN A 115 2.58 4.32 -7.29
C GLN A 115 2.91 3.15 -8.21
N ASN A 116 3.05 3.44 -9.51
CA ASN A 116 3.54 2.47 -10.46
C ASN A 116 5.06 2.44 -10.41
N MET A 117 5.63 1.25 -10.25
CA MET A 117 7.07 1.05 -10.16
C MET A 117 7.53 0.15 -11.30
N THR A 118 8.51 0.63 -12.07
CA THR A 118 9.19 -0.14 -13.10
C THR A 118 10.54 -0.59 -12.56
N THR A 119 10.90 -1.84 -12.83
CA THR A 119 12.19 -2.41 -12.37
C THR A 119 13.11 -2.65 -13.55
N ILE A 120 14.33 -2.13 -13.47
CA ILE A 120 15.42 -2.48 -14.39
C ILE A 120 16.36 -3.41 -13.64
N LYS A 121 16.76 -4.52 -14.27
CA LYS A 121 17.75 -5.45 -13.72
C LYS A 121 19.09 -5.23 -14.41
N ALA A 122 20.11 -4.90 -13.64
CA ALA A 122 21.49 -4.86 -14.11
C ALA A 122 22.20 -6.16 -13.73
N PHE A 123 22.97 -6.71 -14.66
CA PHE A 123 23.87 -7.83 -14.41
C PHE A 123 25.29 -7.29 -14.39
N PHE A 124 26.05 -7.68 -13.37
CA PHE A 124 27.44 -7.31 -13.22
C PHE A 124 28.32 -8.55 -13.41
N ASP A 125 29.56 -8.33 -13.87
CA ASP A 125 30.55 -9.39 -13.97
C ASP A 125 30.91 -9.96 -12.59
N LYS A 126 31.48 -11.17 -12.57
CA LYS A 126 31.71 -11.94 -11.35
C LYS A 126 32.68 -11.29 -10.35
N ASP A 127 33.48 -10.34 -10.82
CA ASP A 127 34.44 -9.56 -10.06
C ASP A 127 33.81 -8.31 -9.40
N VAL A 128 32.56 -7.99 -9.71
CA VAL A 128 31.84 -6.89 -9.07
C VAL A 128 31.15 -7.38 -7.79
N HIS A 129 31.65 -6.92 -6.64
CA HIS A 129 31.13 -7.28 -5.32
C HIS A 129 29.98 -6.35 -4.89
N THR A 130 28.73 -6.84 -4.93
CA THR A 130 27.53 -6.06 -4.57
C THR A 130 26.93 -6.35 -3.18
N ASN A 131 27.51 -7.29 -2.41
CA ASN A 131 27.12 -7.70 -1.05
C ASN A 131 25.60 -7.57 -0.73
N PRO A 132 24.72 -8.36 -1.39
CA PRO A 132 23.28 -8.17 -1.30
C PRO A 132 22.66 -8.72 0.01
N PHE A 133 23.43 -9.42 0.86
CA PHE A 133 22.89 -10.09 2.06
C PHE A 133 22.78 -9.17 3.29
N ILE A 134 23.46 -8.01 3.28
CA ILE A 134 23.39 -7.01 4.34
C ILE A 134 22.73 -5.75 3.78
N GLY A 135 21.57 -5.38 4.31
CA GLY A 135 20.93 -4.14 3.94
C GLY A 135 19.53 -3.99 4.53
N ALA A 136 19.16 -2.77 4.91
CA ALA A 136 17.76 -2.45 5.19
C ALA A 136 17.13 -1.89 3.90
N GLY A 137 15.86 -2.17 3.64
CA GLY A 137 15.15 -1.60 2.47
C GLY A 137 15.18 -0.06 2.43
N GLY A 138 15.39 0.60 3.57
CA GLY A 138 15.58 2.05 3.66
C GLY A 138 17.01 2.56 3.38
N ASN A 139 18.01 1.68 3.24
CA ASN A 139 19.40 2.06 2.92
C ASN A 139 19.62 2.25 1.41
N GLY A 140 18.54 2.50 0.66
CA GLY A 140 18.65 2.73 -0.77
C GLY A 140 19.20 4.11 -1.10
N VAL A 141 19.74 4.23 -2.30
CA VAL A 141 20.09 5.52 -2.91
C VAL A 141 19.04 5.83 -3.96
N GLY A 142 18.52 7.06 -3.93
CA GLY A 142 17.62 7.59 -4.93
C GLY A 142 18.29 8.70 -5.73
N VAL A 143 18.07 8.69 -7.05
CA VAL A 143 18.32 9.83 -7.93
C VAL A 143 16.97 10.45 -8.23
N ASP A 144 16.76 11.66 -7.73
CA ASP A 144 15.46 12.36 -7.74
C ASP A 144 15.38 13.47 -8.80
N ASP A 145 16.47 13.69 -9.53
CA ASP A 145 16.58 14.66 -10.63
C ASP A 145 15.50 14.47 -11.70
N PHE A 146 15.03 13.23 -11.89
CA PHE A 146 14.01 12.90 -12.88
C PHE A 146 12.59 12.86 -12.32
N ASN A 147 12.37 13.22 -11.05
CA ASN A 147 11.08 13.04 -10.38
C ASN A 147 10.20 14.30 -10.45
N ALA A 148 8.87 14.11 -10.44
CA ALA A 148 7.87 15.18 -10.34
C ALA A 148 8.20 16.38 -11.26
N ASP A 149 8.08 17.63 -10.79
CA ASP A 149 8.36 18.84 -11.57
C ASP A 149 9.81 19.33 -11.41
N ASN A 150 10.75 18.43 -11.10
CA ASN A 150 12.14 18.80 -10.83
C ASN A 150 12.89 19.29 -12.09
N PHE A 151 12.34 19.06 -13.29
CA PHE A 151 12.80 19.64 -14.55
C PHE A 151 11.66 19.71 -15.60
N ASP A 152 11.90 20.39 -16.72
CA ASP A 152 10.93 20.50 -17.84
C ASP A 152 10.92 19.23 -18.70
N HIS A 153 9.89 18.40 -18.52
CA HIS A 153 9.70 17.14 -19.27
C HIS A 153 9.31 17.34 -20.74
N GLY A 154 8.92 18.55 -21.15
CA GLY A 154 8.32 18.80 -22.46
C GLY A 154 9.23 18.39 -23.63
N LYS A 155 10.55 18.42 -23.43
CA LYS A 155 11.55 18.02 -24.42
C LYS A 155 11.83 16.51 -24.44
N GLU A 156 11.54 15.80 -23.36
CA GLU A 156 11.86 14.38 -23.19
C GLU A 156 10.73 13.44 -23.64
N GLY A 157 9.57 13.99 -23.99
CA GLY A 157 8.48 13.23 -24.62
C GLY A 157 7.67 12.35 -23.66
N PHE A 158 7.77 12.56 -22.35
CA PHE A 158 6.97 11.87 -21.34
C PHE A 158 6.26 12.84 -20.38
N VAL A 159 5.18 12.37 -19.75
CA VAL A 159 4.38 13.15 -18.79
C VAL A 159 4.61 12.59 -17.40
N GLY A 160 5.20 13.41 -16.53
CA GLY A 160 5.52 13.04 -15.15
C GLY A 160 6.86 12.31 -15.03
N GLY A 161 7.61 12.67 -14.00
CA GLY A 161 8.91 12.08 -13.67
C GLY A 161 8.84 10.83 -12.79
N SER A 162 9.99 10.24 -12.48
CA SER A 162 10.13 9.20 -11.46
C SER A 162 11.48 9.26 -10.77
N THR A 163 11.52 8.91 -9.49
CA THR A 163 12.79 8.67 -8.79
C THR A 163 13.40 7.35 -9.25
N VAL A 164 14.69 7.37 -9.61
CA VAL A 164 15.44 6.13 -9.83
C VAL A 164 15.96 5.65 -8.49
N LEU A 165 15.47 4.50 -8.03
CA LEU A 165 15.78 3.96 -6.70
C LEU A 165 16.57 2.66 -6.81
N GLY A 166 17.75 2.64 -6.19
CA GLY A 166 18.50 1.41 -5.90
C GLY A 166 18.36 1.07 -4.42
N GLN A 167 17.60 0.02 -4.09
CA GLN A 167 17.43 -0.42 -2.70
C GLN A 167 18.10 -1.77 -2.47
N PRO A 168 18.92 -1.92 -1.40
CA PRO A 168 19.40 -3.24 -1.00
C PRO A 168 18.22 -4.02 -0.38
N GLY A 169 17.94 -5.19 -0.94
CA GLY A 169 16.94 -6.12 -0.43
C GLY A 169 17.55 -7.52 -0.34
N GLY A 170 17.39 -8.19 0.81
CA GLY A 170 17.90 -9.54 1.03
C GLY A 170 17.18 -10.64 0.23
N TYR A 171 16.29 -10.28 -0.70
CA TYR A 171 15.56 -11.21 -1.56
C TYR A 171 16.42 -11.59 -2.77
N GLN A 172 17.29 -12.57 -2.59
CA GLN A 172 17.79 -13.37 -3.72
C GLN A 172 16.78 -14.46 -4.06
N THR A 173 15.71 -14.13 -4.79
CA THR A 173 14.82 -15.14 -5.40
C THR A 173 15.01 -15.30 -6.91
N ASP A 174 15.81 -14.44 -7.54
CA ASP A 174 15.97 -14.42 -9.01
C ASP A 174 17.32 -14.91 -9.54
N LEU A 175 18.06 -15.69 -8.74
CA LEU A 175 19.21 -16.46 -9.26
C LEU A 175 18.72 -17.68 -10.05
N ARG A 176 18.04 -17.46 -11.18
CA ARG A 176 18.01 -18.48 -12.23
C ARG A 176 19.38 -18.46 -12.91
N PRO A 177 20.07 -19.60 -13.08
CA PRO A 177 21.29 -19.64 -13.86
C PRO A 177 21.00 -19.07 -15.26
N ALA A 178 21.70 -17.99 -15.60
CA ALA A 178 21.52 -17.26 -16.84
C ALA A 178 21.88 -18.14 -18.05
N ASN A 179 20.87 -18.71 -18.70
CA ASN A 179 20.88 -18.91 -20.14
C ASN A 179 20.17 -17.70 -20.77
N ALA A 180 20.97 -16.82 -21.38
CA ALA A 180 20.52 -15.59 -21.99
C ALA A 180 19.54 -15.86 -23.14
N SER A 181 18.29 -15.46 -22.95
CA SER A 181 17.39 -15.10 -24.06
C SER A 181 16.50 -13.97 -23.58
N TRP A 182 16.70 -12.79 -24.18
CA TRP A 182 15.85 -11.62 -23.99
C TRP A 182 14.42 -11.94 -24.41
N HIS A 183 13.45 -11.70 -23.52
CA HIS A 183 12.04 -11.58 -23.89
C HIS A 183 11.50 -10.31 -23.23
N SER A 184 11.11 -9.34 -24.05
CA SER A 184 10.33 -8.18 -23.64
C SER A 184 8.89 -8.64 -23.38
N SER A 185 8.46 -8.69 -22.13
CA SER A 185 7.04 -8.81 -21.81
C SER A 185 6.42 -7.41 -21.73
N LEU A 186 6.24 -6.79 -22.90
CA LEU A 186 5.16 -5.83 -23.11
C LEU A 186 3.93 -6.66 -23.50
N GLY A 187 2.83 -6.45 -22.79
CA GLY A 187 1.62 -7.25 -22.92
C GLY A 187 0.98 -7.21 -24.31
N GLN A 188 0.29 -8.31 -24.61
CA GLN A 188 -1.12 -8.26 -25.02
C GLN A 188 -1.96 -8.60 -23.79
#